data_AF-A0A0Q8RKD2-F1
#
_entry.id   AF-A0A0Q8RKD2-F1
#
_cell.length_a   1.000
_cell.length_b   1.000
_cell.length_c   1.000
_cell.angle_alpha   90.00
_cell.angle_beta   90.00
_cell.angle_gamma   90.00
#
_symmetry.space_group_name_H-M   'P 1'
#
loop_
_entity.id
_entity.type
_entity.pdbx_description
1 polymer ?
#
loop_
_entity_poly.entity_id
_entity_poly.type
_entity_poly.pdbx_seq_one_letter_code
_entity_poly.pdbx_strand_id
1 'polypeptide(L)'
;MASRRTSRTNRARETFLQVLEETCNVSEAARQAGIGRRTAYDWRGADPKFAARWEDAEEIAADNLEQVARQRAIAGSDRLMEILLKAHRPEKFVERLRADLTSSDGSMTPPSLADFYRGAPAKADGD
;
A
#
# COMPACT_ATOMS: atom_id res chain seq x y z
N MET A 1 14.48 -41.27 5.71
CA MET A 1 15.44 -40.26 6.23
C MET A 1 15.08 -38.90 5.64
N ALA A 2 14.17 -38.14 6.27
CA ALA A 2 13.93 -36.75 5.86
C ALA A 2 15.18 -35.92 6.19
N SER A 3 15.69 -35.18 5.20
CA SER A 3 17.03 -34.59 5.19
C SER A 3 17.17 -33.38 6.12
N ARG A 4 18.34 -33.26 6.79
CA ARG A 4 18.75 -32.14 7.67
C ARG A 4 18.67 -30.76 6.99
N ARG A 5 18.57 -30.71 5.65
CA ARG A 5 18.34 -29.48 4.87
C ARG A 5 16.91 -28.94 5.02
N THR A 6 15.90 -29.81 4.99
CA THR A 6 14.48 -29.41 5.05
C THR A 6 14.12 -28.80 6.41
N SER A 7 14.67 -29.34 7.51
CA SER A 7 14.43 -28.78 8.85
C SER A 7 15.08 -27.40 9.05
N ARG A 8 16.28 -27.16 8.49
CA ARG A 8 16.92 -25.83 8.51
C ARG A 8 16.11 -24.80 7.73
N THR A 9 15.59 -25.16 6.56
CA THR A 9 14.73 -24.29 5.76
C THR A 9 13.43 -23.95 6.50
N ASN A 10 12.80 -24.94 7.15
CA ASN A 10 11.59 -24.68 7.94
C ASN A 10 11.87 -23.72 9.10
N ARG A 11 12.95 -23.92 9.87
CA ARG A 11 13.31 -22.99 10.95
C ARG A 11 13.58 -21.58 10.44
N ALA A 12 14.29 -21.43 9.32
CA ALA A 12 14.56 -20.12 8.74
C ALA A 12 13.26 -19.42 8.27
N ARG A 13 12.31 -20.18 7.70
CA ARG A 13 10.97 -19.67 7.34
C ARG A 13 10.21 -19.17 8.56
N GLU A 14 10.19 -19.93 9.64
CA GLU A 14 9.51 -19.52 10.89
C GLU A 14 10.15 -18.28 11.50
N THR A 15 11.48 -18.24 11.63
CA THR A 15 12.18 -17.05 12.14
C THR A 15 11.94 -15.84 11.26
N PHE A 16 11.89 -16.02 9.93
CA PHE A 16 11.59 -14.93 9.01
C PHE A 16 10.19 -14.36 9.28
N LEU A 17 9.16 -15.21 9.31
CA LEU A 17 7.77 -14.76 9.49
C LEU A 17 7.56 -14.10 10.85
N GLN A 18 8.14 -14.64 11.92
CA GLN A 18 8.04 -14.05 13.26
C GLN A 18 8.62 -12.63 13.29
N VAL A 19 9.81 -12.42 12.73
CA VAL A 19 10.43 -11.08 12.72
C VAL A 19 9.69 -10.12 11.79
N LEU A 20 9.10 -10.62 10.70
CA LEU A 20 8.26 -9.81 9.83
C LEU A 20 6.98 -9.36 10.56
N GLU A 21 6.34 -10.25 11.32
CA GLU A 21 5.15 -9.95 12.14
C GLU A 21 5.44 -8.88 13.21
N GLU A 22 6.65 -8.90 13.77
CA GLU A 22 7.07 -7.94 14.79
C GLU A 22 7.47 -6.56 14.22
N THR A 23 7.97 -6.51 12.97
CA THR A 23 8.71 -5.33 12.47
C THR A 23 8.27 -4.80 11.11
N CYS A 24 7.51 -5.59 10.33
CA CYS A 24 7.23 -5.37 8.91
C CYS A 24 8.50 -5.09 8.06
N ASN A 25 9.69 -5.53 8.52
CA ASN A 25 10.96 -5.25 7.87
C ASN A 25 11.58 -6.51 7.29
N VAL A 26 11.39 -6.70 5.98
CA VAL A 26 11.92 -7.85 5.22
C VAL A 26 13.43 -7.99 5.30
N SER A 27 14.17 -6.87 5.36
CA SER A 27 15.64 -6.91 5.42
C SER A 27 16.12 -7.42 6.77
N GLU A 28 15.45 -6.98 7.84
CA GLU A 28 15.72 -7.42 9.21
C GLU A 28 15.31 -8.89 9.42
N ALA A 29 14.11 -9.27 8.96
CA ALA A 29 13.62 -10.64 9.01
C ALA A 29 14.56 -11.61 8.27
N ALA A 30 15.03 -11.25 7.08
CA ALA A 30 15.99 -12.06 6.33
C ALA A 30 17.33 -12.20 7.07
N ARG A 31 17.84 -11.10 7.65
CA ARG A 31 19.07 -11.10 8.45
C ARG A 31 18.96 -12.01 9.66
N GLN A 32 17.86 -11.94 10.41
CA GLN A 32 17.63 -12.78 11.59
C GLN A 32 17.41 -14.26 11.23
N ALA A 33 16.75 -14.54 10.11
CA ALA A 33 16.57 -15.90 9.59
C ALA A 33 17.85 -16.50 8.99
N GLY A 34 18.91 -15.71 8.81
CA GLY A 34 20.17 -16.16 8.20
C GLY A 34 20.07 -16.48 6.72
N ILE A 35 19.21 -15.75 5.98
CA ILE A 35 18.97 -15.93 4.54
C ILE A 35 19.15 -14.62 3.78
N GLY A 36 19.31 -14.70 2.45
CA GLY A 36 19.21 -13.53 1.58
C GLY A 36 17.75 -13.13 1.36
N ARG A 37 17.47 -11.82 1.21
CA ARG A 37 16.11 -11.33 0.89
C ARG A 37 15.51 -11.99 -0.35
N ARG A 38 16.33 -12.21 -1.39
CA ARG A 38 15.90 -12.90 -2.62
C ARG A 38 15.35 -14.29 -2.32
N THR A 39 16.01 -15.05 -1.43
CA THR A 39 15.54 -16.38 -1.01
C THR A 39 14.15 -16.32 -0.36
N ALA A 40 13.88 -15.30 0.45
CA ALA A 40 12.57 -15.13 1.09
C ALA A 40 11.47 -14.86 0.03
N TYR A 41 11.76 -14.01 -0.97
CA TYR A 41 10.85 -13.78 -2.09
C TYR A 41 10.67 -15.01 -3.00
N ASP A 42 11.75 -15.77 -3.25
CA ASP A 42 11.66 -17.02 -4.00
C ASP A 42 10.74 -18.02 -3.28
N TRP A 43 10.80 -18.09 -1.94
CA TRP A 43 9.84 -18.89 -1.16
C TRP A 43 8.42 -18.36 -1.28
N ARG A 44 8.21 -17.04 -1.20
CA ARG A 44 6.90 -16.41 -1.37
C ARG A 44 6.30 -16.74 -2.76
N GLY A 45 7.11 -16.70 -3.82
CA GLY A 45 6.64 -17.05 -5.16
C GLY A 45 6.38 -18.54 -5.39
N ALA A 46 7.13 -19.41 -4.70
CA ALA A 46 7.03 -20.86 -4.90
C ALA A 46 6.02 -21.57 -3.98
N ASP A 47 5.66 -20.97 -2.84
CA ASP A 47 4.84 -21.59 -1.80
C ASP A 47 3.69 -20.65 -1.39
N PRO A 48 2.47 -20.88 -1.92
CA PRO A 48 1.30 -20.07 -1.60
C PRO A 48 0.96 -20.03 -0.11
N LYS A 49 1.29 -21.08 0.66
CA LYS A 49 1.04 -21.07 2.11
C LYS A 49 2.01 -20.16 2.84
N PHE A 50 3.26 -20.12 2.40
CA PHE A 50 4.24 -19.18 2.94
C PHE A 50 3.88 -17.74 2.55
N ALA A 51 3.36 -17.52 1.35
CA ALA A 51 2.86 -16.21 0.92
C ALA A 51 1.68 -15.72 1.76
N ALA A 52 0.68 -16.57 2.02
CA ALA A 52 -0.44 -16.21 2.89
C ALA A 52 0.03 -15.84 4.30
N ARG A 53 0.93 -16.65 4.89
CA ARG A 53 1.49 -16.35 6.22
C ARG A 53 2.34 -15.07 6.25
N TRP A 54 2.98 -14.73 5.14
CA TRP A 54 3.70 -13.46 5.01
C TRP A 54 2.72 -12.29 5.04
N GLU A 55 1.63 -12.39 4.28
CA GLU A 55 0.58 -11.38 4.25
C GLU A 55 -0.05 -11.21 5.63
N ASP A 56 -0.40 -12.32 6.30
CA ASP A 56 -0.89 -12.30 7.69
C ASP A 56 0.09 -11.58 8.64
N ALA A 57 1.40 -11.84 8.50
CA ALA A 57 2.43 -11.19 9.30
C ALA A 57 2.52 -9.67 9.02
N GLU A 58 2.37 -9.23 7.77
CA GLU A 58 2.34 -7.80 7.43
C GLU A 58 1.12 -7.10 8.03
N GLU A 59 -0.06 -7.74 7.99
CA GLU A 59 -1.29 -7.22 8.61
C GLU A 59 -1.17 -7.13 10.14
N ILE A 60 -0.66 -8.17 10.80
CA ILE A 60 -0.43 -8.14 12.26
C ILE A 60 0.56 -7.03 12.64
N ALA A 61 1.63 -6.84 11.84
CA ALA A 61 2.59 -5.76 12.09
C ALA A 61 1.94 -4.37 11.92
N ALA A 62 1.02 -4.22 10.96
CA ALA A 62 0.25 -3.00 10.75
C ALA A 62 -0.70 -2.72 11.94
N ASP A 63 -1.45 -3.73 12.39
CA ASP A 63 -2.33 -3.63 13.57
C ASP A 63 -1.54 -3.20 14.83
N ASN A 64 -0.36 -3.78 15.03
CA ASN A 64 0.54 -3.41 16.12
C ASN A 64 1.00 -1.94 16.01
N LEU A 65 1.34 -1.49 14.80
CA LEU A 65 1.71 -0.09 14.55
C LEU A 65 0.53 0.86 14.80
N GLU A 66 -0.69 0.49 14.40
CA GLU A 66 -1.90 1.26 14.67
C GLU A 66 -2.15 1.40 16.18
N GLN A 67 -1.94 0.34 16.96
CA GLN A 67 -2.08 0.40 18.41
C GLN A 67 -1.09 1.40 19.04
N VAL A 68 0.17 1.37 18.61
CA VAL A 68 1.20 2.33 19.06
C VAL A 68 0.84 3.75 18.63
N ALA A 69 0.39 3.94 17.39
CA ALA A 69 -0.05 5.23 16.89
C ALA A 69 -1.23 5.79 17.71
N ARG A 70 -2.20 4.95 18.07
CA ARG A 70 -3.33 5.32 18.93
C ARG A 70 -2.88 5.75 20.31
N GLN A 71 -1.96 5.01 20.94
CA GLN A 71 -1.40 5.39 22.25
C GLN A 71 -0.73 6.77 22.19
N ARG A 72 0.08 7.02 21.16
CA ARG A 72 0.75 8.32 20.96
C ARG A 72 -0.22 9.45 20.64
N ALA A 73 -1.26 9.19 19.86
CA ALA A 73 -2.32 10.14 19.59
C ALA A 73 -3.00 10.59 20.89
N ILE A 74 -3.40 9.63 21.74
CA ILE A 74 -4.03 9.91 23.05
C ILE A 74 -3.07 10.65 23.99
N ALA A 75 -1.78 10.34 23.95
CA ALA A 75 -0.77 11.01 24.77
C ALA A 75 -0.52 12.47 24.38
N GLY A 76 -1.01 12.93 23.22
CA GLY A 76 -0.93 14.34 22.80
C GLY A 76 -0.40 14.57 21.39
N SER A 77 -0.49 13.60 20.48
CA SER A 77 -0.13 13.80 19.07
C SER A 77 -1.36 14.08 18.22
N ASP A 78 -1.67 15.37 18.03
CA ASP A 78 -2.81 15.82 17.20
C ASP A 78 -2.73 15.28 15.78
N ARG A 79 -1.53 15.25 15.19
CA ARG A 79 -1.34 14.72 13.84
C ARG A 79 -1.71 13.24 13.73
N LEU A 80 -1.31 12.42 14.71
CA LEU A 80 -1.69 10.99 14.71
C LEU A 80 -3.18 10.83 14.97
N MET A 81 -3.78 11.68 15.81
CA MET A 81 -5.22 11.68 16.04
C MET A 81 -5.99 11.99 14.75
N GLU A 82 -5.58 13.02 14.01
CA GLU A 82 -6.17 13.38 12.72
C GLU A 82 -6.06 12.24 11.71
N ILE A 83 -4.87 11.62 11.59
CA ILE A 83 -4.63 10.49 10.69
C ILE A 83 -5.56 9.32 11.01
N LEU A 84 -5.63 8.90 12.28
CA LEU A 84 -6.48 7.78 12.71
C LEU A 84 -7.98 8.06 12.50
N LEU A 85 -8.42 9.29 12.77
CA LEU A 85 -9.82 9.69 12.54
C LEU A 85 -10.17 9.65 11.05
N LYS A 86 -9.28 10.12 10.17
CA LYS A 86 -9.46 10.05 8.72
C LYS A 86 -9.43 8.61 8.19
N ALA A 87 -8.61 7.73 8.77
CA ALA A 87 -8.54 6.33 8.36
C ALA A 87 -9.81 5.55 8.72
N HIS A 88 -10.34 5.69 9.94
CA HIS A 88 -11.50 4.90 10.41
C HIS A 88 -12.87 5.56 10.17
N ARG A 89 -12.91 6.88 9.91
CA ARG A 89 -14.14 7.66 9.70
C ARG A 89 -13.98 8.69 8.55
N PRO A 90 -13.51 8.27 7.36
CA PRO A 90 -13.21 9.19 6.27
C PRO A 90 -14.41 10.05 5.87
N GLU A 91 -15.63 9.52 5.98
CA GLU A 91 -16.87 10.23 5.66
C GLU A 91 -17.12 11.48 6.50
N LYS A 92 -16.52 11.57 7.69
CA LYS A 92 -16.66 12.71 8.61
C LYS A 92 -15.48 13.69 8.55
N PHE A 93 -14.27 13.18 8.30
CA PHE A 93 -13.04 13.94 8.50
C PHE A 93 -12.26 14.22 7.22
N VAL A 94 -12.63 13.63 6.08
CA VAL A 94 -12.03 13.98 4.79
C VAL A 94 -12.64 15.29 4.29
N GLU A 95 -11.78 16.27 4.01
CA GLU A 95 -12.18 17.51 3.37
C GLU A 95 -12.67 17.21 1.95
N ARG A 96 -13.96 17.48 1.70
CA ARG A 96 -14.51 17.47 0.36
C ARG A 96 -14.32 18.86 -0.23
N LEU A 97 -13.42 18.97 -1.20
CA LEU A 97 -13.31 20.18 -2.00
C LEU A 97 -14.63 20.35 -2.76
N ARG A 98 -15.45 21.34 -2.38
CA ARG A 98 -16.50 21.84 -3.26
C ARG A 98 -15.83 22.77 -4.25
N ALA A 99 -15.39 22.22 -5.36
CA ALA A 99 -15.02 23.04 -6.51
C ALA A 99 -16.32 23.52 -7.13
N ASP A 100 -16.71 24.77 -6.83
CA ASP A 100 -17.66 25.47 -7.65
C ASP A 100 -16.95 25.72 -8.99
N LEU A 101 -17.27 24.90 -10.00
CA LEU A 101 -16.87 25.12 -11.38
C LEU A 101 -17.66 26.31 -11.93
N THR A 102 -17.42 27.50 -11.39
CA THR A 102 -17.79 28.73 -12.07
C THR A 102 -16.73 28.95 -13.14
N SER A 103 -17.06 28.57 -14.37
CA SER A 103 -16.43 29.16 -15.56
C SER A 103 -16.42 30.67 -15.38
N SER A 104 -15.31 31.33 -15.71
CA SER A 104 -15.12 32.78 -15.54
C SER A 104 -16.15 33.66 -16.27
N ASP A 105 -16.99 33.06 -17.11
CA ASP A 105 -18.05 33.67 -17.91
C ASP A 105 -19.48 33.31 -17.45
N GLY A 106 -19.63 32.50 -16.38
CA GLY A 106 -20.93 32.03 -15.89
C GLY A 106 -21.68 31.08 -16.83
N SER A 107 -21.07 30.62 -17.93
CA SER A 107 -21.72 29.72 -18.89
C SER A 107 -21.43 28.26 -18.54
N MET A 108 -22.49 27.48 -18.33
CA MET A 108 -22.43 26.02 -18.13
C MET A 108 -22.56 25.31 -19.47
N THR A 109 -21.73 25.67 -20.44
CA THR A 109 -21.59 24.91 -21.68
C THR A 109 -20.18 24.36 -21.74
N PRO A 110 -19.99 23.04 -21.53
CA PRO A 110 -18.74 22.40 -21.85
C PRO A 110 -18.38 22.74 -23.31
N PRO A 111 -17.11 23.06 -23.63
CA PRO A 111 -16.71 23.31 -25.00
C PRO A 111 -17.17 22.14 -25.87
N SER A 112 -17.84 22.44 -26.98
CA SER A 112 -18.30 21.37 -27.87
C SER A 112 -17.11 20.67 -28.49
N LEU A 113 -17.25 19.40 -28.90
CA LEU A 113 -16.21 18.72 -29.70
C LEU A 113 -15.79 19.60 -30.88
N ALA A 114 -16.73 20.30 -31.52
CA ALA A 114 -16.48 21.19 -32.65
C ALA A 114 -15.54 22.36 -32.32
N ASP A 115 -15.54 22.87 -31.09
CA ASP A 115 -14.63 23.94 -30.66
C ASP A 115 -13.18 23.46 -30.53
N PHE A 116 -12.99 22.19 -30.17
CA PHE A 116 -11.68 21.56 -30.13
C PHE A 116 -11.11 21.28 -31.53
N TYR A 117 -11.97 21.01 -32.52
CA TYR A 117 -11.57 20.68 -33.88
C TYR A 117 -11.51 21.87 -34.85
N ARG A 118 -11.78 23.11 -34.40
CA ARG A 118 -11.76 24.33 -35.23
C ARG A 118 -10.41 24.63 -35.90
N GLY A 119 -9.33 24.00 -35.45
CA GLY A 119 -7.97 24.13 -36.03
C GLY A 119 -7.42 22.86 -36.69
N ALA A 120 -8.21 21.80 -36.83
CA ALA A 120 -7.72 20.57 -37.46
C ALA A 120 -7.53 20.80 -38.98
N PRO A 121 -6.33 20.58 -39.55
CA PRO A 121 -6.13 20.73 -40.98
C PRO A 121 -7.00 19.71 -41.72
N ALA A 122 -7.78 20.18 -42.69
CA ALA A 122 -8.49 19.32 -43.62
C ALA A 122 -7.48 18.39 -44.29
N LYS A 123 -7.71 17.07 -44.21
CA LYS A 123 -6.89 16.10 -44.95
C LYS A 123 -7.01 16.46 -46.43
N ALA A 124 -5.87 16.76 -47.06
CA ALA A 124 -5.79 16.89 -48.51
C ALA A 124 -6.11 15.52 -49.11
N ASP A 125 -7.14 15.48 -49.96
CA ASP A 125 -7.48 14.33 -50.78
C ASP A 125 -6.31 14.01 -51.73
N GLY A 126 -6.10 12.72 -51.93
CA GLY A 126 -4.92 12.19 -52.58
C GLY A 126 -4.84 12.39 -54.10
N ASP A 127 -3.63 12.17 -54.58
CA ASP A 127 -3.28 11.68 -55.93
C ASP A 127 -2.23 10.57 -55.75
#